data_AF-A0A537JHK4-F1
#
_entry.id   AF-A0A537JHK4-F1
#
_cell.length_a   1.000
_cell.length_b   1.000
_cell.length_c   1.000
_cell.angle_alpha   90.00
_cell.angle_beta   90.00
_cell.angle_gamma   90.00
#
_symmetry.space_group_name_H-M   'P 1'
#
loop_
_entity.id
_entity.type
_entity.pdbx_description
1 polymer ?
#
loop_
_entity_poly.entity_id
_entity_poly.type
_entity_poly.pdbx_seq_one_letter_code
_entity_poly.pdbx_strand_id
1 'polypeptide(L)' 'VEIANAAMTRAIRAVSVHRGYDVRRCCLIAYGGAGPIHAGRLAQTLGMSRVLVPSYSSAFSAYGCLV' A
#
# COMPACT_ATOMS: atom_id res chain seq x y z
N VAL A 1 10.99 -4.00 12.02
CA VAL A 1 10.08 -3.38 11.02
C VAL A 1 10.63 -3.51 9.59
N GLU A 2 11.94 -3.38 9.37
CA GLU A 2 12.54 -3.46 8.02
C GLU A 2 12.27 -4.76 7.25
N ILE A 3 12.30 -5.93 7.90
CA ILE A 3 12.00 -7.21 7.23
C ILE A 3 10.57 -7.21 6.68
N ALA A 4 9.60 -6.73 7.46
CA ALA A 4 8.21 -6.62 7.03
C ALA A 4 8.05 -5.62 5.88
N ASN A 5 8.67 -4.44 5.98
CA ASN A 5 8.64 -3.43 4.91
C ASN A 5 9.27 -3.97 3.61
N ALA A 6 10.38 -4.71 3.70
CA ALA A 6 11.03 -5.32 2.55
C ALA A 6 10.15 -6.40 1.90
N ALA A 7 9.51 -7.25 2.70
CA ALA A 7 8.56 -8.25 2.21
C ALA A 7 7.36 -7.60 1.50
N MET A 8 6.75 -6.59 2.11
CA MET A 8 5.62 -5.84 1.53
C MET A 8 6.03 -5.12 0.24
N THR A 9 7.21 -4.49 0.20
CA THR A 9 7.74 -3.85 -1.01
C THR A 9 7.91 -4.85 -2.15
N ARG A 10 8.45 -6.05 -1.87
CA ARG A 10 8.57 -7.12 -2.87
C ARG A 10 7.20 -7.56 -3.39
N ALA A 11 6.23 -7.74 -2.49
CA ALA A 11 4.86 -8.09 -2.87
C ALA A 11 4.23 -7.03 -3.80
N ILE A 12 4.34 -5.75 -3.46
CA ILE A 12 3.81 -4.65 -4.28
C ILE A 12 4.47 -4.63 -5.68
N ARG A 13 5.79 -4.81 -5.75
CA ARG A 13 6.51 -4.90 -7.03
C ARG A 13 6.07 -6.11 -7.86
N ALA A 14 5.84 -7.26 -7.21
CA ALA A 14 5.41 -8.48 -7.89
C ALA A 14 4.03 -8.34 -8.53
N VAL A 15 3.07 -7.71 -7.85
CA VAL A 15 1.70 -7.54 -8.37
C VAL A 15 1.54 -6.33 -9.29
N SER A 16 2.49 -5.40 -9.29
CA SER A 16 2.41 -4.14 -10.06
C SER A 16 3.48 -4.05 -11.15
N VAL A 17 4.75 -3.94 -10.77
CA VAL A 17 5.86 -3.69 -11.70
C VAL A 17 6.04 -4.85 -12.66
N HIS A 18 5.95 -6.10 -12.19
CA HIS A 18 6.05 -7.27 -13.07
C HIS A 18 4.88 -7.41 -14.04
N ARG A 19 3.78 -6.66 -13.83
CA ARG A 19 2.66 -6.53 -14.78
C ARG A 19 2.79 -5.31 -15.70
N GLY A 20 3.93 -4.60 -15.66
CA GLY A 20 4.20 -3.42 -16.50
C GLY A 20 3.74 -2.08 -15.92
N TYR A 21 3.21 -2.05 -14.69
CA TYR A 21 2.76 -0.80 -14.08
C TYR A 21 3.91 0.02 -13.51
N ASP A 22 3.99 1.29 -13.87
CA ASP A 22 4.87 2.26 -13.20
C ASP A 22 4.23 2.72 -11.89
N VAL A 23 4.62 2.06 -10.80
CA VAL A 23 4.13 2.33 -9.44
C VAL A 23 4.34 3.77 -8.97
N ARG A 24 5.31 4.51 -9.52
CA ARG A 24 5.57 5.91 -9.15
C ARG A 24 4.44 6.85 -9.57
N ARG A 25 3.64 6.43 -10.56
CA ARG A 25 2.46 7.15 -11.05
C ARG A 25 1.17 6.76 -10.31
N CYS A 26 1.23 5.77 -9.43
CA CYS A 26 0.10 5.28 -8.64
C CYS A 26 -0.03 6.01 -7.29
N CYS A 27 -1.17 5.82 -6.64
CA CYS A 27 -1.37 6.18 -5.24
C CYS A 27 -1.36 4.90 -4.39
N LEU A 28 -0.59 4.87 -3.30
CA LEU A 28 -0.63 3.78 -2.33
C LEU A 28 -1.86 3.93 -1.44
N ILE A 29 -2.84 3.04 -1.58
CA ILE A 29 -3.95 2.97 -0.64
C ILE A 29 -3.51 2.06 0.53
N ALA A 30 -3.41 2.63 1.72
CA ALA A 30 -3.03 1.90 2.92
C ALA A 30 -4.23 1.73 3.85
N TYR A 31 -4.69 0.50 4.02
CA TYR A 31 -5.82 0.13 4.87
C TYR A 31 -5.55 -1.17 5.64
N GLY A 32 -6.52 -1.64 6.42
CA GLY A 32 -6.37 -2.72 7.39
C GLY A 32 -5.79 -2.22 8.71
N GLY A 33 -5.67 -3.11 9.69
CA GLY A 33 -5.25 -2.74 11.05
C GLY A 33 -3.82 -2.21 11.15
N ALA A 34 -2.90 -2.71 10.30
CA ALA A 34 -1.48 -2.33 10.32
C ALA A 34 -1.00 -1.68 9.00
N GLY A 35 -1.84 -1.56 7.96
CA GLY A 35 -1.38 -0.99 6.69
C GLY A 35 -0.83 0.43 6.81
N PRO A 36 -1.56 1.37 7.45
CA PRO A 36 -1.14 2.76 7.54
C PRO A 36 0.20 2.99 8.24
N ILE A 37 0.55 2.18 9.25
CA ILE A 37 1.81 2.35 10.01
C ILE A 37 3.07 2.08 9.16
N HIS A 38 2.94 1.31 8.07
CA HIS A 38 4.04 1.03 7.14
C HIS A 38 4.05 1.96 5.92
N ALA A 39 2.95 2.67 5.67
CA ALA A 39 2.66 3.29 4.38
C ALA A 39 3.70 4.33 3.94
N GLY A 40 4.14 5.19 4.85
CA GLY A 40 5.13 6.24 4.54
C GLY A 40 6.45 5.64 4.04
N ARG A 41 6.98 4.62 4.74
CA ARG A 41 8.25 3.98 4.35
C ARG A 41 8.10 3.20 3.05
N LEU A 42 7.00 2.48 2.87
CA LEU A 42 6.71 1.75 1.63
C LEU A 42 6.62 2.70 0.43
N ALA A 43 5.90 3.82 0.56
CA ALA A 43 5.77 4.81 -0.49
C ALA A 43 7.13 5.41 -0.88
N GLN A 44 7.97 5.76 0.10
CA GLN A 44 9.34 6.23 -0.15
C GLN A 44 10.17 5.18 -0.90
N THR A 45 10.18 3.93 -0.46
CA THR A 45 10.96 2.85 -1.09
C THR A 45 10.48 2.53 -2.51
N LEU A 46 9.20 2.75 -2.80
CA LEU A 46 8.60 2.54 -4.12
C LEU A 46 8.66 3.78 -5.02
N GLY A 47 9.11 4.93 -4.50
CA GLY A 47 9.13 6.20 -5.24
C GLY A 47 7.73 6.77 -5.52
N MET A 48 6.75 6.45 -4.68
CA MET A 48 5.38 6.95 -4.79
C MET A 48 5.26 8.30 -4.10
N SER A 49 4.60 9.25 -4.76
CA SER A 49 4.39 10.60 -4.22
C SER A 49 3.11 10.75 -3.39
N ARG A 50 2.21 9.76 -3.43
CA ARG A 50 0.89 9.84 -2.78
C ARG A 50 0.54 8.57 -2.02
N VAL A 51 0.11 8.77 -0.79
CA VAL A 51 -0.51 7.76 0.07
C VAL A 51 -1.92 8.22 0.41
N LEU A 52 -2.89 7.33 0.25
CA LEU A 52 -4.27 7.53 0.69
C LEU A 52 -4.55 6.57 1.85
N VAL A 53 -4.93 7.12 2.99
CA VAL A 53 -5.39 6.34 4.15
C VAL A 53 -6.88 6.62 4.32
N PRO A 54 -7.76 5.64 4.07
CA PRO A 54 -9.20 5.82 4.29
C PRO A 54 -9.51 6.09 5.77
N SER A 55 -10.53 6.91 6.06
CA SER A 55 -10.91 7.23 7.45
C SER A 55 -11.27 5.98 8.27
N TYR A 56 -11.87 4.99 7.63
CA TYR A 56 -12.20 3.68 8.19
C TYR A 56 -11.18 2.62 7.75
N SER A 57 -9.88 2.95 7.76
CA SER A 57 -8.80 2.07 7.27
C SER A 57 -8.89 0.66 7.84
N SER A 58 -9.11 0.50 9.15
CA SER A 58 -9.18 -0.81 9.80
C SER A 58 -10.36 -1.68 9.35
N ALA A 59 -11.48 -1.05 8.96
CA ALA A 59 -12.70 -1.73 8.52
C ALA A 59 -12.94 -1.65 7.00
N PHE A 60 -11.95 -1.19 6.23
CA PHE A 60 -12.11 -0.87 4.81
C PHE A 60 -12.59 -2.05 3.96
N SER A 61 -12.15 -3.27 4.27
CA SER A 61 -12.65 -4.48 3.59
C SER A 61 -14.13 -4.75 3.86
N ALA A 62 -14.58 -4.59 5.12
CA ALA A 62 -15.98 -4.77 5.49
C ALA A 62 -16.86 -3.69 4.84
N TYR A 63 -16.36 -2.45 4.79
CA TYR A 63 -17.01 -1.37 4.05
C TYR A 63 -17.21 -1.72 2.56
N GLY A 64 -16.20 -2.32 1.93
CA GLY A 64 -16.28 -2.76 0.53
C GLY A 64 -17.37 -3.81 0.26
N CYS A 65 -17.79 -4.60 1.26
CA CYS A 65 -18.86 -5.58 1.11
C CYS A 65 -20.27 -4.97 1.16
N LEU A 66 -20.40 -3.70 1.59
CA LEU A 66 -21.69 -3.00 1.65
C LEU A 66 -22.08 -2.34 0.32
N VAL A 67 -21.14 -2.26 -0.63
CA VAL A 67 -21.27 -1.56 -1.91
C VAL A 67 -21.24 -2.51 -3.10
#